data_AF-A0A1F9L550-F1
#
_entry.id   AF-A0A1F9L550-F1
#
_cell.length_a   1.000
_cell.length_b   1.000
_cell.length_c   1.000
_cell.angle_alpha   90.00
_cell.angle_beta   90.00
_cell.angle_gamma   90.00
#
_symmetry.space_group_name_H-M   'P 1'
#
loop_
_entity.id
_entity.type
_entity.pdbx_description
1 polymer ?
#
loop_
_entity_poly.entity_id
_entity_poly.type
_entity_poly.pdbx_seq_one_letter_code
_entity_poly.pdbx_strand_id
1 'polypeptide(L)'
;MLSVLHSFYKPACLVLLALLGLAGGHLLDTVLQMNLRPKITAQPTRRQAVAVKPLKNIETSLNLILQNNIFDATSRSATATMTLATKKDALAAVARTELKLLGTVVAAARSIVLLKANNELKLYHLGDKVPGDGTIEKILRNQVQIRYPDQSLTTLVLQEKGPLSPSAKPSADGATGDIREVGKNRWLVSRSMGESVRKNFAAQMRLVQMQPRMVAGKTNGFLVQQINPQSVLGKLGLQPGDVIIDVNNTRLDSPEKGLQIIQQLREARQITIAVERNNQPMSFSYEIQ
;
A
#
# COMPACT_ATOMS: atom_id res chain seq x y z
N MET A 1 28.23 -60.85 20.32
CA MET A 1 27.53 -59.62 19.86
C MET A 1 27.94 -59.12 18.46
N LEU A 2 29.06 -59.58 17.85
CA LEU A 2 29.47 -59.09 16.51
C LEU A 2 28.71 -59.70 15.32
N SER A 3 28.12 -60.90 15.42
CA SER A 3 27.43 -61.53 14.27
C SER A 3 26.07 -60.91 13.92
N VAL A 4 25.41 -60.26 14.87
CA VAL A 4 24.10 -59.60 14.62
C VAL A 4 24.30 -58.35 13.75
N LEU A 5 25.38 -57.60 13.96
CA LEU A 5 25.69 -56.38 13.22
C LEU A 5 26.00 -56.65 11.73
N HIS A 6 26.55 -57.83 11.42
CA HIS A 6 26.85 -58.24 10.04
C HIS A 6 25.61 -58.73 9.26
N SER A 7 24.47 -58.98 9.91
CA SER A 7 23.24 -59.33 9.20
C SER A 7 22.51 -58.07 8.67
N PHE A 8 22.61 -56.96 9.39
CA PHE A 8 21.83 -55.74 9.10
C PHE A 8 22.55 -54.71 8.21
N TYR A 9 23.85 -54.89 7.87
CA TYR A 9 24.55 -53.91 7.03
C TYR A 9 24.00 -53.85 5.59
N LYS A 10 23.58 -55.00 5.02
CA LYS A 10 23.01 -55.06 3.67
C LYS A 10 21.69 -54.29 3.56
N PRO A 11 20.67 -54.53 4.41
CA PRO A 11 19.44 -53.74 4.36
C PRO A 11 19.68 -52.27 4.74
N ALA A 12 20.58 -51.96 5.67
CA ALA A 12 20.93 -50.58 5.99
C ALA A 12 21.57 -49.83 4.81
N CYS A 13 22.45 -50.50 4.06
CA CYS A 13 23.06 -49.93 2.85
C CYS A 13 22.02 -49.70 1.75
N LEU A 14 21.05 -50.63 1.56
CA LEU A 14 19.95 -50.45 0.62
C LEU A 14 19.04 -49.27 0.99
N VAL A 15 18.71 -49.11 2.28
CA VAL A 15 17.92 -47.97 2.76
C VAL A 15 18.67 -46.66 2.57
N LEU A 16 19.98 -46.63 2.85
CA LEU A 16 20.82 -45.45 2.61
C LEU A 16 20.83 -45.06 1.13
N LEU A 17 20.96 -46.04 0.23
CA LEU A 17 20.99 -45.82 -1.21
C LEU A 17 19.65 -45.30 -1.74
N ALA A 18 18.53 -45.83 -1.21
CA ALA A 18 17.20 -45.33 -1.51
C ALA A 18 16.98 -43.89 -1.02
N LEU A 19 17.42 -43.56 0.19
CA LEU A 19 17.35 -42.19 0.73
C LEU A 19 18.21 -41.21 -0.06
N LEU A 20 19.41 -41.63 -0.49
CA LEU A 20 20.29 -40.80 -1.31
C LEU A 20 19.66 -40.51 -2.68
N GLY A 21 19.01 -41.51 -3.29
CA GLY A 21 18.28 -41.35 -4.55
C GLY A 21 17.11 -40.37 -4.43
N LEU A 22 16.31 -40.48 -3.36
CA LEU A 22 15.20 -39.54 -3.11
C LEU A 22 15.71 -38.11 -2.88
N ALA A 23 16.76 -37.95 -2.08
CA ALA A 23 17.37 -36.63 -1.84
C ALA A 23 17.92 -36.03 -3.14
N GLY A 24 18.60 -36.84 -3.96
CA GLY A 24 19.12 -36.43 -5.26
C GLY A 24 18.02 -36.00 -6.24
N GLY A 25 16.93 -36.77 -6.33
CA GLY A 25 15.78 -36.44 -7.17
C GLY A 25 15.10 -35.12 -6.76
N HIS A 26 14.95 -34.91 -5.45
CA HIS A 26 14.34 -33.68 -4.92
C HIS A 26 15.20 -32.44 -5.19
N LEU A 27 16.53 -32.60 -5.13
CA LEU A 27 17.48 -31.53 -5.45
C LEU A 27 17.44 -31.20 -6.94
N LEU A 28 17.37 -32.22 -7.80
CA LEU A 28 17.26 -32.06 -9.26
C LEU A 28 15.96 -31.34 -9.65
N ASP A 29 14.82 -31.73 -9.07
CA ASP A 29 13.52 -31.07 -9.31
C ASP A 29 13.55 -29.59 -8.87
N THR A 30 14.12 -29.30 -7.71
CA THR A 30 14.24 -27.93 -7.20
C THR A 30 15.08 -27.04 -8.13
N VAL A 31 16.21 -27.56 -8.62
CA VAL A 31 17.07 -26.85 -9.58
C VAL A 31 16.37 -26.65 -10.92
N LEU A 32 15.64 -27.67 -11.39
CA LEU A 32 14.91 -27.62 -12.65
C LEU A 32 13.77 -26.58 -12.58
N GLN A 33 13.04 -26.52 -11.47
CA GLN A 33 12.03 -25.49 -11.22
C GLN A 33 12.60 -24.07 -11.13
N MET A 34 13.87 -23.91 -10.71
CA MET A 34 14.51 -22.60 -10.67
C MET A 34 14.90 -22.12 -12.07
N ASN A 35 15.28 -23.05 -12.96
CA ASN A 35 15.76 -22.74 -14.30
C ASN A 35 14.65 -22.68 -15.36
N LEU A 36 13.59 -23.50 -15.22
CA LEU A 36 12.48 -23.59 -16.18
C LEU A 36 11.31 -22.65 -15.88
N ARG A 37 11.38 -21.75 -14.90
CA ARG A 37 10.34 -20.72 -14.72
C ARG A 37 10.28 -19.86 -16.00
N PRO A 38 9.23 -19.99 -16.84
CA PRO A 38 9.14 -19.16 -18.02
C PRO A 38 9.06 -17.71 -17.53
N LYS A 39 10.04 -16.89 -17.94
CA LYS A 39 9.90 -15.44 -17.83
C LYS A 39 8.74 -15.06 -18.73
N ILE A 40 7.53 -15.05 -18.18
CA ILE A 40 6.37 -14.42 -18.82
C ILE A 40 6.72 -12.93 -18.87
N THR A 41 7.35 -12.54 -19.97
CA THR A 41 7.57 -11.16 -20.35
C THR A 41 6.26 -10.68 -20.91
N ALA A 42 5.37 -10.24 -20.01
CA ALA A 42 4.32 -9.33 -20.39
C ALA A 42 5.01 -8.11 -21.01
N GLN A 43 5.08 -8.08 -22.33
CA GLN A 43 5.41 -6.89 -23.09
C GLN A 43 4.33 -5.89 -22.73
N PRO A 44 4.64 -4.77 -22.07
CA PRO A 44 3.66 -3.72 -21.92
C PRO A 44 3.41 -3.22 -23.34
N THR A 45 2.29 -3.60 -23.95
CA THR A 45 1.72 -2.79 -25.02
C THR A 45 1.47 -1.44 -24.37
N ARG A 46 2.43 -0.53 -24.55
CA ARG A 46 2.30 0.88 -24.21
C ARG A 46 1.14 1.37 -25.07
N ARG A 47 -0.09 1.24 -24.56
CA ARG A 47 -1.19 2.11 -24.96
C ARG A 47 -0.65 3.50 -24.66
N GLN A 48 -0.19 4.17 -25.72
CA GLN A 48 0.08 5.59 -25.66
C GLN A 48 -1.21 6.21 -25.12
N ALA A 49 -1.13 6.76 -23.91
CA ALA A 49 -2.16 7.65 -23.43
C ALA A 49 -2.18 8.81 -24.42
N VAL A 50 -3.14 8.78 -25.34
CA VAL A 50 -3.51 9.96 -26.11
C VAL A 50 -3.85 10.99 -25.05
N ALA A 51 -3.06 12.07 -25.00
CA ALA A 51 -3.35 13.19 -24.13
C ALA A 51 -4.75 13.69 -24.45
N VAL A 52 -5.72 13.38 -23.59
CA VAL A 52 -7.07 13.95 -23.71
C VAL A 52 -6.93 15.41 -23.32
N LYS A 53 -6.85 16.26 -24.36
CA LYS A 53 -6.85 17.72 -24.25
C LYS A 53 -8.11 18.13 -23.46
N PRO A 54 -8.03 19.10 -22.53
CA PRO A 54 -9.11 19.43 -21.61
C PRO A 54 -10.44 19.71 -22.32
N LEU A 55 -11.55 19.27 -21.71
CA LEU A 55 -12.94 19.20 -22.19
C LEU A 55 -13.56 20.51 -22.72
N LYS A 56 -12.83 21.62 -22.79
CA LYS A 56 -13.34 22.91 -23.31
C LYS A 56 -13.75 22.82 -24.79
N ASN A 57 -13.20 21.86 -25.53
CA ASN A 57 -13.51 21.66 -26.94
C ASN A 57 -14.79 20.86 -27.21
N ILE A 58 -15.36 20.18 -26.20
CA ILE A 58 -16.51 19.29 -26.45
C ILE A 58 -17.78 20.11 -26.68
N GLU A 59 -18.04 21.15 -25.89
CA GLU A 59 -19.21 22.01 -26.10
C GLU A 59 -19.19 22.69 -27.47
N THR A 60 -18.03 23.23 -27.86
CA THR A 60 -17.86 23.84 -29.19
C THR A 60 -18.05 22.82 -30.31
N SER A 61 -17.59 21.58 -30.13
CA SER A 61 -17.76 20.50 -31.12
C SER A 61 -19.21 20.04 -31.23
N LEU A 62 -19.92 19.94 -30.11
CA LEU A 62 -21.33 19.56 -30.09
C LEU A 62 -22.22 20.64 -30.70
N ASN A 63 -21.92 21.91 -30.46
CA ASN A 63 -22.63 23.03 -31.07
C ASN A 63 -22.44 23.06 -32.60
N LEU A 64 -21.25 22.76 -33.11
CA LEU A 64 -21.03 22.60 -34.55
C LEU A 64 -21.85 21.46 -35.18
N ILE A 65 -22.03 20.35 -34.45
CA ILE A 65 -22.86 19.23 -34.92
C ILE A 65 -24.34 19.63 -34.99
N LEU A 66 -24.83 20.40 -34.00
CA LEU A 66 -26.19 20.94 -34.00
C LEU A 66 -26.40 21.97 -35.12
N GLN A 67 -25.43 22.84 -35.36
CA GLN A 67 -25.52 23.88 -36.39
C GLN A 67 -25.52 23.32 -37.81
N ASN A 68 -24.70 22.29 -38.05
CA ASN A 68 -24.58 21.66 -39.37
C ASN A 68 -25.66 20.62 -39.66
N ASN A 69 -26.51 20.30 -38.68
CA ASN A 69 -27.65 19.40 -38.74
C ASN A 69 -27.40 18.17 -39.64
N ILE A 70 -26.73 17.16 -39.08
CA ILE A 70 -26.27 15.98 -39.85
C ILE A 70 -27.39 15.06 -40.34
N PHE A 71 -28.64 15.29 -39.92
CA PHE A 71 -29.79 14.45 -40.26
C PHE A 71 -30.76 15.10 -41.25
N ASP A 72 -30.63 16.41 -41.48
CA ASP A 72 -31.36 17.15 -42.51
C ASP A 72 -30.53 18.35 -43.01
N ALA A 73 -29.98 18.19 -44.22
CA ALA A 73 -29.07 19.17 -44.83
C ALA A 73 -29.77 20.48 -45.24
N THR A 74 -31.11 20.49 -45.34
CA THR A 74 -31.89 21.68 -45.70
C THR A 74 -32.22 22.57 -44.50
N SER A 75 -32.10 22.03 -43.29
CA SER A 75 -32.47 22.68 -42.03
C SER A 75 -31.24 23.03 -41.16
N ARG A 76 -30.22 23.65 -41.76
CA ARG A 76 -29.03 24.14 -41.01
C ARG A 76 -29.33 25.47 -40.32
N SER A 77 -28.94 25.59 -39.06
CA SER A 77 -29.18 26.79 -38.26
C SER A 77 -27.92 27.20 -37.49
N ALA A 78 -27.35 28.35 -37.85
CA ALA A 78 -26.12 28.87 -37.25
C ALA A 78 -26.28 29.27 -35.76
N THR A 79 -27.51 29.35 -35.26
CA THR A 79 -27.84 29.79 -33.90
C THR A 79 -28.08 28.62 -32.94
N ALA A 80 -28.12 27.39 -33.44
CA ALA A 80 -28.35 26.21 -32.60
C ALA A 80 -27.17 25.99 -31.65
N THR A 81 -27.42 26.11 -30.34
CA THR A 81 -26.41 25.95 -29.30
C THR A 81 -27.03 25.18 -28.12
N MET A 82 -26.33 24.17 -27.63
CA MET A 82 -26.56 23.55 -26.32
C MET A 82 -25.44 23.96 -25.37
N THR A 83 -25.83 24.46 -24.21
CA THR A 83 -24.94 24.66 -23.07
C THR A 83 -25.12 23.48 -22.14
N LEU A 84 -24.05 22.78 -21.74
CA LEU A 84 -24.16 21.83 -20.62
C LEU A 84 -24.31 22.64 -19.34
N ALA A 85 -25.55 23.01 -19.00
CA ALA A 85 -25.85 23.47 -17.66
C ALA A 85 -25.50 22.33 -16.70
N THR A 86 -24.38 22.46 -15.98
CA THR A 86 -24.25 21.82 -14.67
C THR A 86 -25.35 22.42 -13.80
N LYS A 87 -26.53 21.82 -13.85
CA LYS A 87 -27.60 22.04 -12.90
C LYS A 87 -27.04 21.60 -11.55
N LYS A 88 -26.37 22.53 -10.89
CA LYS A 88 -26.13 22.50 -9.45
C LYS A 88 -27.52 22.65 -8.86
N ASP A 89 -28.23 21.52 -8.79
CA ASP A 89 -29.54 21.47 -8.17
C ASP A 89 -29.38 21.97 -6.74
N ALA A 90 -29.85 23.20 -6.55
CA ALA A 90 -30.29 23.72 -5.29
C ALA A 90 -31.46 22.86 -4.84
N LEU A 91 -31.15 21.75 -4.17
CA LEU A 91 -32.07 21.04 -3.30
C LEU A 91 -31.60 21.34 -1.89
N ALA A 92 -32.51 21.95 -1.13
CA ALA A 92 -32.35 22.40 0.23
C ALA A 92 -31.40 21.50 1.03
N ALA A 93 -30.37 22.10 1.61
CA ALA A 93 -29.49 21.47 2.56
C ALA A 93 -30.28 21.16 3.84
N VAL A 94 -31.09 20.11 3.81
CA VAL A 94 -31.44 19.35 5.00
C VAL A 94 -30.09 18.88 5.56
N ALA A 95 -29.84 19.11 6.84
CA ALA A 95 -28.62 18.67 7.51
C ALA A 95 -28.55 17.14 7.48
N ARG A 96 -28.00 16.60 6.38
CA ARG A 96 -27.86 15.18 6.14
C ARG A 96 -26.66 14.69 6.93
N THR A 97 -26.84 13.61 7.68
CA THR A 97 -25.74 12.96 8.39
C THR A 97 -24.66 12.54 7.39
N GLU A 98 -23.40 12.86 7.69
CA GLU A 98 -22.27 12.44 6.86
C GLU A 98 -22.08 10.92 6.97
N LEU A 99 -22.54 10.20 5.94
CA LEU A 99 -22.37 8.76 5.81
C LEU A 99 -21.18 8.47 4.89
N LYS A 100 -20.26 7.61 5.34
CA LYS A 100 -19.14 7.14 4.54
C LYS A 100 -19.24 5.65 4.27
N LEU A 101 -19.23 5.27 3.00
CA LEU A 101 -19.22 3.87 2.57
C LEU A 101 -17.81 3.29 2.71
N LEU A 102 -17.68 2.18 3.45
CA LEU A 102 -16.40 1.48 3.68
C LEU A 102 -16.32 0.09 3.06
N GLY A 103 -17.45 -0.54 2.77
CA GLY A 103 -17.46 -1.85 2.12
C GLY A 103 -18.85 -2.32 1.74
N THR A 104 -18.90 -3.19 0.74
CA THR A 104 -20.11 -3.79 0.20
C THR A 104 -19.84 -5.26 -0.10
N VAL A 105 -20.74 -6.14 0.33
CA VAL A 105 -20.78 -7.54 -0.04
C VAL A 105 -22.07 -7.76 -0.81
N VAL A 106 -21.96 -8.02 -2.12
CA VAL A 106 -23.14 -8.25 -2.97
C VAL A 106 -23.39 -9.75 -3.05
N ALA A 107 -24.50 -10.20 -2.47
CA ALA A 107 -24.88 -11.62 -2.41
C ALA A 107 -26.40 -11.78 -2.59
N ALA A 108 -26.95 -11.24 -3.68
CA ALA A 108 -28.39 -11.24 -3.98
C ALA A 108 -29.21 -10.78 -2.75
N ALA A 109 -30.05 -11.67 -2.20
CA ALA A 109 -30.87 -11.40 -1.01
C ALA A 109 -30.07 -11.16 0.29
N ARG A 110 -28.80 -11.57 0.34
CA ARG A 110 -27.90 -11.41 1.49
C ARG A 110 -26.87 -10.30 1.28
N SER A 111 -27.22 -9.28 0.51
CA SER A 111 -26.32 -8.15 0.27
C SER A 111 -26.16 -7.32 1.54
N ILE A 112 -24.92 -6.98 1.87
CA ILE A 112 -24.54 -6.26 3.09
C ILE A 112 -23.73 -5.02 2.71
N VAL A 113 -23.95 -3.93 3.44
CA VAL A 113 -23.16 -2.71 3.34
C VAL A 113 -22.60 -2.31 4.70
N LEU A 114 -21.34 -1.89 4.73
CA LEU A 114 -20.66 -1.37 5.91
C LEU A 114 -20.58 0.16 5.79
N LEU A 115 -21.34 0.85 6.63
CA LEU A 115 -21.39 2.31 6.67
C LEU A 115 -20.75 2.84 7.95
N LYS A 116 -20.04 3.96 7.81
CA LYS A 116 -19.52 4.75 8.92
C LYS A 116 -20.36 6.01 9.10
N ALA A 117 -20.94 6.19 10.28
CA ALA A 117 -21.72 7.37 10.68
C ALA A 117 -21.25 7.83 12.06
N ASN A 118 -20.94 9.12 12.23
CA ASN A 118 -20.48 9.69 13.51
C ASN A 118 -19.34 8.89 14.18
N ASN A 119 -18.39 8.40 13.39
CA ASN A 119 -17.28 7.55 13.80
C ASN A 119 -17.62 6.12 14.28
N GLU A 120 -18.89 5.72 14.26
CA GLU A 120 -19.33 4.34 14.48
C GLU A 120 -19.45 3.58 13.16
N LEU A 121 -19.11 2.28 13.19
CA LEU A 121 -19.25 1.36 12.06
C LEU A 121 -20.46 0.46 12.28
N LYS A 122 -21.38 0.43 11.32
CA LYS A 122 -22.58 -0.41 11.36
C LYS A 122 -22.82 -1.13 10.03
N LEU A 123 -23.31 -2.35 10.15
CA LEU A 123 -23.69 -3.21 9.02
C LEU A 123 -25.17 -3.03 8.74
N TYR A 124 -25.52 -2.94 7.46
CA TYR A 124 -26.91 -2.80 6.99
C TYR A 124 -27.18 -3.71 5.81
N HIS A 125 -28.44 -4.08 5.62
CA HIS A 125 -28.96 -4.89 4.52
C HIS A 125 -29.83 -4.04 3.59
N LEU A 126 -30.29 -4.68 2.50
CA LEU A 126 -31.27 -4.09 1.60
C LEU A 126 -32.57 -3.77 2.35
N GLY A 127 -33.07 -2.54 2.23
CA GLY A 127 -34.28 -2.07 2.91
C GLY A 127 -34.09 -1.56 4.34
N ASP A 128 -32.88 -1.64 4.90
CA ASP A 128 -32.62 -1.11 6.25
C ASP A 128 -32.62 0.43 6.25
N LYS A 129 -33.02 0.99 7.39
CA LYS A 129 -32.98 2.44 7.65
C LYS A 129 -31.59 2.86 8.14
N VAL A 130 -31.03 3.89 7.51
CA VAL A 130 -29.76 4.50 7.88
C VAL A 130 -29.98 5.81 8.66
N PRO A 131 -28.99 6.30 9.43
CA PRO A 131 -29.08 7.60 10.09
C PRO A 131 -29.44 8.73 9.11
N GLY A 132 -30.41 9.57 9.49
CA GLY A 132 -30.97 10.63 8.63
C GLY A 132 -32.18 10.20 7.79
N ASP A 133 -32.91 9.16 8.21
CA ASP A 133 -34.16 8.65 7.60
C ASP A 133 -34.03 8.12 6.15
N GLY A 134 -32.81 7.83 5.71
CA GLY A 134 -32.56 7.16 4.44
C GLY A 134 -32.89 5.67 4.52
N THR A 135 -33.36 5.09 3.42
CA THR A 135 -33.55 3.64 3.27
C THR A 135 -32.67 3.12 2.15
N ILE A 136 -31.98 2.00 2.38
CA ILE A 136 -31.11 1.38 1.37
C ILE A 136 -31.97 0.76 0.28
N GLU A 137 -31.93 1.36 -0.89
CA GLU A 137 -32.71 0.91 -2.05
C GLU A 137 -31.97 -0.17 -2.83
N LYS A 138 -30.66 0.00 -3.05
CA LYS A 138 -29.82 -0.94 -3.80
C LYS A 138 -28.39 -0.99 -3.26
N ILE A 139 -27.86 -2.20 -3.14
CA ILE A 139 -26.46 -2.46 -2.80
C ILE A 139 -25.75 -3.01 -4.05
N LEU A 140 -24.73 -2.29 -4.52
CA LEU A 140 -23.92 -2.64 -5.69
C LEU A 140 -22.46 -2.80 -5.26
N ARG A 141 -21.62 -3.39 -6.14
CA ARG A 141 -20.26 -3.85 -5.79
C ARG A 141 -19.40 -2.78 -5.10
N ASN A 142 -19.49 -1.52 -5.54
CA ASN A 142 -18.70 -0.40 -5.04
C ASN A 142 -19.56 0.82 -4.71
N GLN A 143 -20.88 0.66 -4.60
CA GLN A 143 -21.77 1.79 -4.32
C GLN A 143 -23.06 1.32 -3.67
N VAL A 144 -23.65 2.18 -2.84
CA VAL A 144 -24.97 1.97 -2.27
C VAL A 144 -25.86 3.16 -2.63
N GLN A 145 -27.10 2.86 -3.02
CA GLN A 145 -28.12 3.86 -3.28
C GLN A 145 -29.06 3.94 -2.08
N ILE A 146 -29.20 5.15 -1.54
CA ILE A 146 -30.01 5.45 -0.37
C ILE A 146 -31.09 6.44 -0.79
N ARG A 147 -32.34 6.07 -0.56
CA ARG A 147 -33.52 6.89 -0.83
C ARG A 147 -34.00 7.54 0.46
N TYR A 148 -34.17 8.86 0.43
CA TYR A 148 -34.67 9.63 1.57
C TYR A 148 -36.18 9.93 1.44
N PRO A 149 -36.83 10.39 2.51
CA PRO A 149 -38.28 10.64 2.53
C PRO A 149 -38.71 11.77 1.59
N ASP A 150 -37.79 12.67 1.26
CA ASP A 150 -37.95 13.75 0.27
C ASP A 150 -37.88 13.26 -1.19
N GLN A 151 -37.92 11.94 -1.40
CA GLN A 151 -37.69 11.26 -2.69
C GLN A 151 -36.29 11.47 -3.28
N SER A 152 -35.35 12.08 -2.54
CA SER A 152 -33.98 12.24 -3.02
C SER A 152 -33.22 10.91 -2.98
N LEU A 153 -32.44 10.66 -4.03
CA LEU A 153 -31.60 9.48 -4.16
C LEU A 153 -30.13 9.88 -4.00
N THR A 154 -29.47 9.39 -2.95
CA THR A 154 -28.04 9.59 -2.74
C THR A 154 -27.31 8.30 -3.10
N THR A 155 -26.31 8.42 -3.99
CA THR A 155 -25.40 7.31 -4.28
C THR A 155 -24.11 7.53 -3.53
N LEU A 156 -23.84 6.68 -2.54
CA LEU A 156 -22.53 6.64 -1.87
C LEU A 156 -21.65 5.68 -2.65
N VAL A 157 -20.52 6.19 -3.14
CA VAL A 157 -19.47 5.37 -3.77
C VAL A 157 -18.44 4.97 -2.74
N LEU A 158 -17.96 3.74 -2.85
CA LEU A 158 -16.89 3.22 -2.02
C LEU A 158 -15.67 4.09 -2.28
N GLN A 159 -15.17 4.75 -1.25
CA GLN A 159 -13.92 5.50 -1.35
C GLN A 159 -12.77 4.50 -1.39
N GLU A 160 -12.54 3.93 -2.56
CA GLU A 160 -11.26 3.32 -2.89
C GLU A 160 -10.23 4.45 -2.80
N LYS A 161 -9.22 4.31 -1.93
CA LYS A 161 -7.94 4.97 -2.18
C LYS A 161 -7.61 4.63 -3.63
N GLY A 162 -7.49 5.65 -4.48
CA GLY A 162 -7.57 5.57 -5.93
C GLY A 162 -6.79 4.42 -6.59
N PRO A 163 -7.08 4.14 -7.87
CA PRO A 163 -6.81 2.85 -8.50
C PRO A 163 -5.41 2.34 -8.23
N LEU A 164 -5.35 1.13 -7.69
CA LEU A 164 -4.19 0.25 -7.77
C LEU A 164 -3.81 0.18 -9.25
N SER A 165 -2.76 0.89 -9.64
CA SER A 165 -2.17 0.77 -10.96
C SER A 165 -1.92 -0.71 -11.26
N PRO A 166 -2.19 -1.18 -12.49
CA PRO A 166 -1.92 -2.57 -12.86
C PRO A 166 -0.46 -2.87 -12.52
N SER A 167 -0.27 -3.97 -11.80
CA SER A 167 1.02 -4.47 -11.33
C SER A 167 1.98 -4.60 -12.51
N ALA A 168 2.76 -3.54 -12.73
CA ALA A 168 4.03 -3.66 -13.41
C ALA A 168 4.90 -4.52 -12.50
N LYS A 169 5.57 -5.50 -13.10
CA LYS A 169 6.67 -6.27 -12.49
C LYS A 169 7.51 -5.36 -11.57
N PRO A 170 8.05 -5.89 -10.46
CA PRO A 170 8.80 -5.12 -9.49
C PRO A 170 10.03 -4.52 -10.15
N SER A 171 9.84 -3.34 -10.75
CA SER A 171 10.90 -2.41 -11.00
C SER A 171 11.27 -1.93 -9.61
N ALA A 172 12.51 -2.19 -9.24
CA ALA A 172 13.13 -1.61 -8.07
C ALA A 172 13.12 -0.09 -8.24
N ASP A 173 11.98 0.53 -7.94
CA ASP A 173 11.82 1.98 -7.84
C ASP A 173 10.53 2.29 -7.07
N GLY A 174 10.55 1.91 -5.79
CA GLY A 174 9.59 2.42 -4.81
C GLY A 174 9.92 3.86 -4.43
N ALA A 175 9.82 4.78 -5.38
CA ALA A 175 10.05 6.21 -5.15
C ALA A 175 8.90 7.05 -5.70
N THR A 176 7.68 6.79 -5.26
CA THR A 176 6.63 7.83 -5.28
C THR A 176 6.94 8.83 -4.17
N GLY A 177 7.81 9.81 -4.48
CA GLY A 177 7.86 11.17 -3.92
C GLY A 177 8.15 11.40 -2.42
N ASP A 178 7.97 10.40 -1.56
CA ASP A 178 7.99 10.60 -0.10
C ASP A 178 9.35 10.40 0.55
N ILE A 179 10.23 9.60 -0.07
CA ILE A 179 11.61 9.41 0.37
C ILE A 179 12.47 9.45 -0.89
N ARG A 180 13.38 10.41 -0.99
CA ARG A 180 14.32 10.57 -2.10
C ARG A 180 15.73 10.43 -1.57
N GLU A 181 16.50 9.51 -2.12
CA GLU A 181 17.93 9.45 -1.86
C GLU A 181 18.61 10.62 -2.58
N VAL A 182 19.23 11.53 -1.82
CA VAL A 182 19.89 12.76 -2.33
C VAL A 182 21.41 12.64 -2.36
N GLY A 183 21.93 11.46 -2.02
CA GLY A 183 23.34 11.11 -2.09
C GLY A 183 23.64 9.83 -1.31
N LYS A 184 24.89 9.38 -1.33
CA LYS A 184 25.33 8.22 -0.56
C LYS A 184 24.96 8.42 0.91
N ASN A 185 24.08 7.56 1.42
CA ASN A 185 23.62 7.57 2.81
C ASN A 185 22.88 8.85 3.23
N ARG A 186 22.26 9.56 2.29
CA ARG A 186 21.46 10.76 2.59
C ARG A 186 20.09 10.66 1.95
N TRP A 187 19.05 10.84 2.75
CA TRP A 187 17.68 10.79 2.29
C TRP A 187 16.91 12.05 2.66
N LEU A 188 16.14 12.53 1.70
CA LEU A 188 15.14 13.57 1.85
C LEU A 188 13.79 12.90 2.07
N VAL A 189 13.13 13.22 3.16
CA VAL A 189 11.84 12.65 3.56
C VAL A 189 10.78 13.73 3.45
N SER A 190 9.66 13.45 2.81
CA SER A 190 8.54 14.39 2.75
C SER A 190 7.93 14.61 4.13
N ARG A 191 7.46 15.83 4.38
CA ARG A 191 6.76 16.18 5.61
C ARG A 191 5.55 15.31 5.87
N SER A 192 4.80 14.95 4.84
CA SER A 192 3.65 14.03 4.93
C SER A 192 4.06 12.64 5.42
N MET A 193 5.22 12.13 4.98
CA MET A 193 5.78 10.87 5.47
C MET A 193 6.25 10.99 6.92
N GLY A 194 7.00 12.05 7.25
CA GLY A 194 7.45 12.32 8.61
C GLY A 194 6.29 12.41 9.61
N GLU A 195 5.20 13.09 9.24
CA GLU A 195 3.98 13.18 10.06
C GLU A 195 3.25 11.83 10.20
N SER A 196 3.21 11.03 9.13
CA SER A 196 2.59 9.70 9.16
C SER A 196 3.34 8.73 10.08
N VAL A 197 4.68 8.79 10.06
CA VAL A 197 5.55 8.07 11.00
C VAL A 197 5.33 8.55 12.42
N ARG A 198 5.24 9.87 12.64
CA ARG A 198 5.03 10.46 13.96
C ARG A 198 3.70 10.01 14.58
N LYS A 199 2.62 10.00 13.79
CA LYS A 199 1.29 9.55 14.20
C LYS A 199 1.24 8.05 14.49
N ASN A 200 1.95 7.24 13.71
CA ASN A 200 1.93 5.77 13.81
C ASN A 200 3.27 5.18 14.30
N PHE A 201 4.01 5.92 15.12
CA PHE A 201 5.39 5.58 15.45
C PHE A 201 5.53 4.20 16.12
N ALA A 202 4.60 3.88 17.05
CA ALA A 202 4.58 2.58 17.71
C ALA A 202 4.37 1.42 16.73
N ALA A 203 3.54 1.61 15.69
CA ALA A 203 3.34 0.61 14.65
C ALA A 203 4.59 0.47 13.77
N GLN A 204 5.30 1.56 13.49
CA GLN A 204 6.56 1.51 12.74
C GLN A 204 7.65 0.76 13.51
N MET A 205 7.77 0.99 14.83
CA MET A 205 8.75 0.30 15.67
C MET A 205 8.47 -1.21 15.79
N ARG A 206 7.21 -1.64 15.70
CA ARG A 206 6.85 -3.07 15.65
C ARG A 206 7.31 -3.78 14.38
N LEU A 207 7.58 -3.04 13.30
CA LEU A 207 8.05 -3.61 12.03
C LEU A 207 9.55 -3.89 12.03
N VAL A 208 10.26 -3.55 13.11
CA VAL A 208 11.70 -3.76 13.26
C VAL A 208 11.97 -4.49 14.57
N GLN A 209 12.77 -5.56 14.49
CA GLN A 209 13.26 -6.28 15.66
C GLN A 209 14.74 -5.96 15.85
N MET A 210 15.06 -5.45 17.03
CA MET A 210 16.43 -5.09 17.42
C MET A 210 16.82 -5.84 18.68
N GLN A 211 18.11 -6.18 18.79
CA GLN A 211 18.67 -6.82 19.98
C GLN A 211 19.90 -6.07 20.47
N PRO A 212 20.11 -5.94 21.79
CA PRO A 212 21.32 -5.34 22.34
C PRO A 212 22.55 -6.14 21.92
N ARG A 213 23.60 -5.45 21.42
CA ARG A 213 24.90 -6.06 21.15
C ARG A 213 25.78 -5.88 22.38
N MET A 214 26.20 -6.96 23.01
CA MET A 214 27.09 -6.89 24.18
C MET A 214 28.56 -6.99 23.74
N VAL A 215 29.41 -6.10 24.26
CA VAL A 215 30.87 -6.12 24.09
C VAL A 215 31.51 -5.91 25.46
N ALA A 216 32.35 -6.85 25.89
CA ALA A 216 33.03 -6.81 27.20
C ALA A 216 32.07 -6.57 28.40
N GLY A 217 30.88 -7.19 28.36
CA GLY A 217 29.88 -7.07 29.42
C GLY A 217 29.06 -5.77 29.42
N LYS A 218 29.27 -4.89 28.43
CA LYS A 218 28.51 -3.64 28.26
C LYS A 218 27.75 -3.65 26.94
N THR A 219 26.58 -3.03 26.89
CA THR A 219 25.85 -2.84 25.62
C THR A 219 26.61 -1.85 24.75
N ASN A 220 26.89 -2.24 23.51
CA ASN A 220 27.56 -1.46 22.49
C ASN A 220 26.70 -1.41 21.23
N GLY A 221 25.60 -0.68 21.33
CA GLY A 221 24.63 -0.53 20.23
C GLY A 221 23.59 -1.64 20.16
N PHE A 222 22.76 -1.54 19.14
CA PHE A 222 21.65 -2.46 18.89
C PHE A 222 21.74 -3.03 17.47
N LEU A 223 21.77 -4.36 17.40
CA LEU A 223 21.75 -5.10 16.15
C LEU A 223 20.33 -5.17 15.60
N VAL A 224 20.15 -4.78 14.34
CA VAL A 224 18.91 -4.97 13.58
C VAL A 224 18.84 -6.43 13.13
N GLN A 225 18.00 -7.22 13.78
CA GLN A 225 17.78 -8.62 13.41
C GLN A 225 16.87 -8.76 12.19
N GLN A 226 15.74 -8.06 12.24
CA GLN A 226 14.73 -8.15 11.19
C GLN A 226 14.11 -6.79 10.97
N ILE A 227 13.93 -6.45 9.70
CA ILE A 227 13.29 -5.21 9.28
C ILE A 227 12.37 -5.49 8.11
N ASN A 228 11.14 -5.00 8.18
CA ASN A 228 10.23 -5.10 7.05
C ASN A 228 10.69 -4.12 5.95
N PRO A 229 10.95 -4.57 4.71
CA PRO A 229 11.36 -3.68 3.61
C PRO A 229 10.34 -2.58 3.29
N GLN A 230 9.06 -2.80 3.60
CA GLN A 230 7.99 -1.82 3.43
C GLN A 230 7.93 -0.80 4.58
N SER A 231 8.62 -1.06 5.70
CA SER A 231 8.72 -0.11 6.81
C SER A 231 9.46 1.15 6.39
N VAL A 232 9.22 2.25 7.10
CA VAL A 232 9.95 3.49 6.81
C VAL A 232 11.45 3.30 7.03
N LEU A 233 11.85 2.62 8.11
CA LEU A 233 13.25 2.34 8.39
C LEU A 233 13.92 1.52 7.27
N GLY A 234 13.20 0.56 6.67
CA GLY A 234 13.71 -0.22 5.53
C GLY A 234 13.87 0.61 4.26
N LYS A 235 12.89 1.49 3.97
CA LYS A 235 12.97 2.45 2.84
C LYS A 235 14.06 3.50 3.03
N LEU A 236 14.44 3.79 4.27
CA LEU A 236 15.52 4.66 4.65
C LEU A 236 16.90 3.97 4.62
N GLY A 237 16.98 2.73 4.12
CA GLY A 237 18.26 2.06 3.85
C GLY A 237 18.85 1.27 5.02
N LEU A 238 18.13 1.14 6.14
CA LEU A 238 18.51 0.19 7.20
C LEU A 238 18.26 -1.25 6.74
N GLN A 239 19.19 -2.12 7.09
CA GLN A 239 19.22 -3.51 6.66
C GLN A 239 19.38 -4.46 7.86
N PRO A 240 18.92 -5.72 7.74
CA PRO A 240 19.28 -6.75 8.71
C PRO A 240 20.81 -6.88 8.79
N GLY A 241 21.35 -6.98 10.00
CA GLY A 241 22.80 -7.03 10.24
C GLY A 241 23.43 -5.68 10.58
N ASP A 242 22.69 -4.58 10.44
CA ASP A 242 23.15 -3.25 10.85
C ASP A 242 23.24 -3.15 12.38
N VAL A 243 24.33 -2.60 12.91
CA VAL A 243 24.46 -2.27 14.33
C VAL A 243 24.36 -0.78 14.52
N ILE A 244 23.29 -0.31 15.15
CA ILE A 244 23.08 1.12 15.45
C ILE A 244 23.86 1.46 16.72
N ILE A 245 24.79 2.40 16.61
CA ILE A 245 25.69 2.81 17.71
C ILE A 245 25.22 4.13 18.32
N ASP A 246 24.90 5.12 17.48
CA ASP A 246 24.49 6.45 17.89
C ASP A 246 23.31 6.95 17.06
N VAL A 247 22.42 7.72 17.69
CA VAL A 247 21.31 8.42 17.02
C VAL A 247 21.29 9.86 17.52
N ASN A 248 21.37 10.84 16.62
CA ASN A 248 21.42 12.27 16.94
C ASN A 248 22.42 12.60 18.07
N ASN A 249 23.65 12.10 17.93
CA ASN A 249 24.74 12.25 18.89
C ASN A 249 24.47 11.66 20.29
N THR A 250 23.42 10.84 20.43
CA THR A 250 23.13 10.09 21.64
C THR A 250 23.54 8.64 21.44
N ARG A 251 24.46 8.16 22.28
CA ARG A 251 24.91 6.77 22.26
C ARG A 251 23.80 5.84 22.72
N LEU A 252 23.64 4.74 22.01
CA LEU A 252 22.63 3.73 22.29
C LEU A 252 23.25 2.57 23.08
N ASP A 253 23.55 2.83 24.35
CA ASP A 253 24.23 1.92 25.29
C ASP A 253 23.30 1.36 26.39
N SER A 254 22.04 1.77 26.42
CA SER A 254 21.04 1.18 27.31
C SER A 254 19.63 1.20 26.70
N PRO A 255 18.72 0.32 27.18
CA PRO A 255 17.30 0.39 26.82
C PRO A 255 16.65 1.74 27.19
N GLU A 256 17.05 2.37 28.31
CA GLU A 256 16.49 3.67 28.71
C GLU A 256 16.87 4.76 27.70
N LYS A 257 18.11 4.74 27.18
CA LYS A 257 18.55 5.63 26.11
C LYS A 257 17.76 5.44 24.82
N GLY A 258 17.37 4.20 24.51
CA GLY A 258 16.48 3.91 23.39
C GLY A 258 15.14 4.64 23.48
N LEU A 259 14.53 4.67 24.67
CA LEU A 259 13.28 5.40 24.89
C LEU A 259 13.45 6.92 24.76
N GLN A 260 14.58 7.46 25.24
CA GLN A 260 14.91 8.88 25.10
C GLN A 260 15.05 9.27 23.62
N ILE A 261 15.79 8.47 22.85
CA ILE A 261 15.97 8.68 21.40
C ILE A 261 14.64 8.64 20.67
N ILE A 262 13.75 7.69 21.00
CA ILE A 262 12.41 7.61 20.41
C ILE A 262 11.63 8.92 20.57
N GLN A 263 11.72 9.56 21.74
CA GLN A 263 11.05 10.82 21.99
C GLN A 263 11.66 11.96 21.16
N GLN A 264 13.00 12.01 21.07
CA GLN A 264 13.71 13.01 20.26
C GLN A 264 13.42 12.86 18.76
N LEU A 265 13.42 11.63 18.24
CA LEU A 265 13.12 11.32 16.84
C LEU A 265 11.70 11.73 16.44
N ARG A 266 10.76 11.69 17.39
CA ARG A 266 9.39 12.12 17.15
C ARG A 266 9.33 13.59 16.76
N GLU A 267 10.19 14.45 17.30
CA GLU A 267 10.12 15.90 17.09
C GLU A 267 11.17 16.42 16.10
N ALA A 268 12.26 15.68 15.92
CA ALA A 268 13.37 16.04 15.06
C ALA A 268 12.95 16.30 13.60
N ARG A 269 13.56 17.33 13.00
CA ARG A 269 13.47 17.65 11.56
C ARG A 269 14.63 17.05 10.75
N GLN A 270 15.74 16.78 11.43
CA GLN A 270 16.91 16.11 10.87
C GLN A 270 17.30 14.98 11.81
N ILE A 271 17.61 13.82 11.25
CA ILE A 271 18.01 12.63 11.98
C ILE A 271 19.35 12.15 11.43
N THR A 272 20.33 11.95 12.30
CA THR A 272 21.61 11.33 11.93
C THR A 272 21.79 10.05 12.73
N ILE A 273 22.09 8.96 12.05
CA ILE A 273 22.28 7.63 12.65
C ILE A 273 23.68 7.13 12.32
N ALA A 274 24.46 6.76 13.33
CA ALA A 274 25.71 6.04 13.16
C ALA A 274 25.44 4.55 13.20
N VAL A 275 25.81 3.85 12.13
CA VAL A 275 25.57 2.43 11.91
C VAL A 275 26.89 1.75 11.60
N GLU A 276 27.13 0.56 12.15
CA GLU A 276 28.19 -0.33 11.71
C GLU A 276 27.57 -1.45 10.87
N ARG A 277 27.97 -1.52 9.59
CA ARG A 277 27.53 -2.55 8.65
C ARG A 277 28.74 -3.33 8.19
N ASN A 278 28.74 -4.65 8.36
CA ASN A 278 29.88 -5.50 8.04
C ASN A 278 31.20 -5.01 8.69
N ASN A 279 31.14 -4.60 9.97
CA ASN A 279 32.25 -4.01 10.72
C ASN A 279 32.81 -2.68 10.17
N GLN A 280 32.11 -2.03 9.23
CA GLN A 280 32.48 -0.72 8.72
C GLN A 280 31.54 0.36 9.27
N PRO A 281 32.08 1.45 9.86
CA PRO A 281 31.26 2.56 10.33
C PRO A 281 30.67 3.33 9.15
N MET A 282 29.38 3.61 9.24
CA MET A 282 28.57 4.37 8.28
C MET A 282 27.75 5.40 9.04
N SER A 283 27.47 6.53 8.39
CA SER A 283 26.56 7.55 8.92
C SER A 283 25.45 7.80 7.92
N PHE A 284 24.21 7.74 8.40
CA PHE A 284 22.99 7.92 7.64
C PHE A 284 22.34 9.23 8.07
N SER A 285 22.06 10.13 7.13
CA SER A 285 21.43 11.42 7.41
C SER A 285 20.08 11.55 6.71
N TYR A 286 19.07 11.95 7.47
CA TYR A 286 17.68 12.07 7.03
C TYR A 286 17.20 13.49 7.30
N GLU A 287 16.68 14.15 6.27
CA GLU A 287 16.14 15.50 6.38
C GLU A 287 14.65 15.49 6.01
N ILE A 288 13.80 16.02 6.89
CA ILE A 288 12.35 16.07 6.69
C ILE A 288 11.95 17.45 6.15
N GLN A 289 11.39 17.51 4.94
CA GLN A 289 11.00 18.75 4.25
C GLN A 289 9.50 18.82 3.92
#